data_AF-A0A9D5RZ49-F1
#
_entry.id   AF-A0A9D5RZ49-F1
#
_cell.length_a   1.000
_cell.length_b   1.000
_cell.length_c   1.000
_cell.angle_alpha   90.00
_cell.angle_beta   90.00
_cell.angle_gamma   90.00
#
_symmetry.space_group_name_H-M   'P 1'
#
loop_
_entity.id
_entity.type
_entity.pdbx_description
1 polymer ?
#
loop_
_entity_poly.entity_id
_entity_poly.type
_entity_poly.pdbx_seq_one_letter_code
_entity_poly.pdbx_strand_id
1 'polypeptide(L)'
;MSNNKSKFNPSEEELEIQKKELLIEMNKLDNEMRKNKRKKIIIIMTIILIIISVIKIFFGTIELYNIFGASKSNARYYKVTVNDKHVAVSYIATHTIPIIPFLVNFNSVYLGNSNIAGDDTVAFYSDGSDKYIIDVDSYSCYYENIKAECTNNKQTMKKNDDTKYTKVKITRITNPHEVVYEGKYINNIAPYITKKGQYHVEITARYGLTKSEIYFYFENK
;
A
#
# COMPACT_ATOMS: atom_id res chain seq x y z
N MET A 1 15.87 8.45 -90.81
CA MET A 1 16.20 7.59 -89.66
C MET A 1 15.04 7.65 -88.68
N SER A 2 14.17 6.64 -88.67
CA SER A 2 13.04 6.53 -87.75
C SER A 2 13.35 5.42 -86.74
N ASN A 3 13.58 5.80 -85.48
CA ASN A 3 13.79 4.85 -84.39
C ASN A 3 12.44 4.32 -83.92
N ASN A 4 12.04 3.16 -84.43
CA ASN A 4 10.91 2.39 -83.93
C ASN A 4 11.28 1.81 -82.54
N LYS A 5 10.88 2.50 -81.47
CA LYS A 5 10.82 1.90 -80.14
C LYS A 5 9.61 0.96 -80.09
N SER A 6 9.85 -0.33 -80.29
CA SER A 6 8.93 -1.41 -79.99
C SER A 6 8.43 -1.29 -78.54
N LYS A 7 7.14 -0.96 -78.35
CA LYS A 7 6.48 -1.07 -77.05
C LYS A 7 6.24 -2.56 -76.78
N PHE A 8 7.07 -3.14 -75.94
CA PHE A 8 6.85 -4.48 -75.40
C PHE A 8 5.59 -4.46 -74.53
N ASN A 9 4.57 -5.26 -74.89
CA ASN A 9 3.36 -5.45 -74.11
C ASN A 9 3.47 -6.84 -73.46
N PRO A 10 3.73 -6.94 -72.14
CA PRO A 10 3.92 -8.23 -71.49
C PRO A 10 2.63 -9.07 -71.53
N SER A 11 2.78 -10.39 -71.55
CA SER A 11 1.62 -11.29 -71.50
C SER A 11 0.92 -11.21 -70.14
N GLU A 12 -0.37 -11.54 -70.09
CA GLU A 12 -1.16 -11.51 -68.84
C GLU A 12 -0.56 -12.42 -67.76
N GLU A 13 0.07 -13.53 -68.18
CA GLU A 13 0.77 -14.48 -67.33
C GLU A 13 2.09 -13.89 -66.76
N GLU A 14 2.85 -13.15 -67.58
CA GLU A 14 4.05 -12.43 -67.11
C GLU A 14 3.69 -11.34 -66.09
N LEU A 15 2.56 -10.67 -66.28
CA LEU A 15 2.06 -9.64 -65.35
C LEU A 15 1.65 -10.25 -64.00
N GLU A 16 1.04 -11.44 -64.00
CA GLU A 16 0.70 -12.16 -62.75
C GLU A 16 1.95 -12.60 -61.98
N ILE A 17 2.97 -13.11 -62.68
CA ILE A 17 4.24 -13.52 -62.06
C ILE A 17 4.93 -12.31 -61.43
N GLN A 18 5.02 -11.19 -62.16
CA GLN A 18 5.61 -9.95 -61.62
C GLN A 18 4.86 -9.43 -60.39
N LYS A 19 3.52 -9.50 -60.37
CA LYS A 19 2.72 -9.12 -59.19
C LYS A 19 2.99 -10.02 -57.98
N LYS A 20 3.13 -11.32 -58.19
CA LYS A 20 3.45 -12.28 -57.11
C LYS A 20 4.84 -12.03 -56.55
N GLU A 21 5.84 -11.80 -57.40
CA GLU A 21 7.20 -11.47 -56.97
C GLU A 21 7.24 -10.17 -56.17
N LEU A 22 6.57 -9.11 -56.65
CA LEU A 22 6.41 -7.85 -55.91
C LEU A 22 5.76 -8.05 -54.55
N LEU A 23 4.70 -8.85 -54.46
CA LEU A 23 4.04 -9.18 -53.17
C LEU A 23 4.98 -9.90 -52.20
N ILE A 24 5.83 -10.81 -52.69
CA ILE A 24 6.81 -11.53 -51.88
C ILE A 24 7.88 -10.56 -51.36
N GLU A 25 8.41 -9.69 -52.21
CA GLU A 25 9.40 -8.68 -51.82
C GLU A 25 8.82 -7.67 -50.83
N MET A 26 7.61 -7.18 -51.07
CA MET A 26 6.91 -6.29 -50.15
C MET A 26 6.74 -6.95 -48.78
N ASN A 27 6.32 -8.21 -48.72
CA ASN A 27 6.18 -8.95 -47.46
C ASN A 27 7.52 -9.19 -46.74
N LYS A 28 8.61 -9.41 -47.47
CA LYS A 28 9.96 -9.52 -46.88
C LYS A 28 10.39 -8.19 -46.27
N LEU A 29 10.24 -7.09 -47.02
CA LEU A 29 10.56 -5.75 -46.56
C LEU A 29 9.75 -5.37 -45.31
N ASP A 30 8.45 -5.69 -45.32
CA ASP A 30 7.55 -5.43 -44.19
C ASP A 30 7.97 -6.21 -42.93
N ASN A 31 8.36 -7.47 -43.09
CA ASN A 31 8.87 -8.30 -42.00
C ASN A 31 10.21 -7.78 -41.44
N GLU A 32 11.12 -7.32 -42.29
CA GLU A 32 12.37 -6.70 -41.86
C GLU A 32 12.13 -5.37 -41.13
N MET A 33 11.23 -4.53 -41.65
CA MET A 33 10.82 -3.29 -40.98
C MET A 33 10.20 -3.57 -39.60
N ARG A 34 9.32 -4.58 -39.49
CA ARG A 34 8.72 -4.99 -38.21
C ARG A 34 9.78 -5.50 -37.23
N LYS A 35 10.74 -6.32 -37.68
CA LYS A 35 11.86 -6.80 -36.85
C LYS A 35 12.70 -5.63 -36.34
N ASN A 36 13.06 -4.68 -37.20
CA ASN A 36 13.83 -3.49 -36.81
C ASN A 36 13.08 -2.59 -35.83
N LYS A 37 11.77 -2.36 -36.03
CA LYS A 37 10.93 -1.62 -35.08
C LYS A 37 10.88 -2.32 -33.72
N ARG A 38 10.65 -3.64 -33.68
CA ARG A 38 10.67 -4.43 -32.44
C ARG A 38 12.02 -4.35 -31.73
N LYS A 39 13.13 -4.48 -32.45
CA LYS A 39 14.49 -4.35 -31.89
C LYS A 39 14.71 -2.99 -31.25
N LYS A 40 14.28 -1.90 -31.90
CA LYS A 40 14.36 -0.54 -31.33
C LYS A 40 13.55 -0.40 -30.05
N ILE A 41 12.31 -0.91 -30.02
CA ILE A 41 11.46 -0.89 -28.82
C ILE A 41 12.12 -1.65 -27.66
N ILE A 42 12.67 -2.84 -27.93
CA ILE A 42 13.36 -3.64 -26.91
C ILE A 42 14.55 -2.86 -26.34
N ILE A 43 15.38 -2.25 -27.19
CA ILE A 43 16.52 -1.44 -26.74
C ILE A 43 16.06 -0.29 -25.83
N ILE A 44 15.00 0.44 -26.22
CA ILE A 44 14.45 1.53 -25.42
C ILE A 44 13.96 1.03 -24.06
N MET A 45 13.22 -0.09 -24.02
CA MET A 45 12.78 -0.67 -22.74
C MET A 45 13.94 -1.10 -21.86
N THR A 46 14.99 -1.69 -22.44
CA THR A 46 16.20 -2.07 -21.69
C THR A 46 16.88 -0.85 -21.08
N ILE A 47 17.02 0.25 -21.83
CA ILE A 47 17.60 1.49 -21.32
C ILE A 47 16.76 2.04 -20.16
N ILE A 48 15.43 2.06 -20.28
CA ILE A 48 14.53 2.52 -19.22
C ILE A 48 14.69 1.66 -17.96
N LEU A 49 14.74 0.33 -18.10
CA LEU A 49 14.94 -0.59 -16.96
C LEU A 49 16.28 -0.36 -16.25
N ILE A 50 17.35 -0.09 -17.01
CA ILE A 50 18.67 0.23 -16.44
C ILE A 50 18.57 1.55 -15.65
N ILE A 51 17.96 2.59 -16.22
CA ILE A 51 17.80 3.88 -15.53
C ILE A 51 17.01 3.71 -14.23
N ILE A 52 15.88 3.00 -14.25
CA ILE A 52 15.06 2.71 -13.06
C ILE A 52 15.89 1.97 -12.00
N SER A 53 16.69 0.99 -12.42
CA SER A 53 17.54 0.21 -11.51
C SER A 53 18.62 1.07 -10.87
N VAL A 54 19.28 1.93 -11.66
CA VAL A 54 20.28 2.88 -11.17
C VAL A 54 19.67 3.83 -10.14
N ILE A 55 18.52 4.45 -10.44
CA ILE A 55 17.84 5.34 -9.49
C ILE A 55 17.52 4.59 -8.19
N LYS A 56 17.00 3.37 -8.29
CA LYS A 56 16.69 2.56 -7.10
C LYS A 56 17.91 2.21 -6.26
N ILE A 57 19.06 1.97 -6.87
CA ILE A 57 20.31 1.68 -6.15
C ILE A 57 20.82 2.91 -5.39
N PHE A 58 20.80 4.09 -6.03
CA PHE A 58 21.37 5.30 -5.43
C PHE A 58 20.41 6.02 -4.48
N PHE A 59 19.10 6.07 -4.81
CA PHE A 59 18.10 6.85 -4.10
C PHE A 59 17.08 6.01 -3.34
N GLY A 60 17.08 4.68 -3.52
CA GLY A 60 16.05 3.81 -2.97
C GLY A 60 14.69 4.03 -3.63
N THR A 61 13.62 3.85 -2.86
CA THR A 61 12.26 4.18 -3.29
C THR A 61 11.96 5.63 -2.93
N ILE A 62 11.51 6.40 -3.91
CA ILE A 62 11.12 7.80 -3.75
C ILE A 62 9.73 7.83 -3.11
N GLU A 63 9.63 8.41 -1.92
CA GLU A 63 8.39 8.54 -1.16
C GLU A 63 7.85 9.97 -1.29
N LEU A 64 6.81 10.16 -2.10
CA LEU A 64 6.12 11.44 -2.28
C LEU A 64 4.97 11.53 -1.28
N TYR A 65 4.91 12.59 -0.48
CA TYR A 65 3.85 12.76 0.52
C TYR A 65 2.81 13.78 0.07
N ASN A 66 1.53 13.40 0.16
CA ASN A 66 0.43 14.31 -0.08
C ASN A 66 0.30 15.32 1.08
N ILE A 67 0.55 16.59 0.77
CA ILE A 67 0.43 17.71 1.72
C ILE A 67 -1.02 17.92 2.19
N PHE A 68 -2.01 17.48 1.40
CA PHE A 68 -3.43 17.63 1.71
C PHE A 68 -3.99 16.51 2.61
N GLY A 69 -3.16 15.55 3.02
CA GLY A 69 -3.54 14.43 3.90
C GLY A 69 -4.36 13.35 3.21
N ALA A 70 -4.82 12.34 3.98
CA ALA A 70 -5.73 11.31 3.48
C ALA A 70 -7.20 11.69 3.64
N SER A 71 -8.03 11.13 2.76
CA SER A 71 -9.48 11.31 2.86
C SER A 71 -9.97 10.76 4.19
N LYS A 72 -10.48 11.66 5.05
CA LYS A 72 -10.96 11.33 6.39
C LYS A 72 -12.07 10.29 6.39
N SER A 73 -12.91 10.26 5.35
CA SER A 73 -13.97 9.26 5.20
C SER A 73 -13.45 7.84 4.97
N ASN A 74 -12.19 7.67 4.55
CA ASN A 74 -11.58 6.36 4.35
C ASN A 74 -10.74 5.87 5.53
N ALA A 75 -10.57 6.72 6.56
CA ALA A 75 -9.92 6.31 7.80
C ALA A 75 -10.73 5.21 8.50
N ARG A 76 -10.01 4.26 9.10
CA ARG A 76 -10.61 3.25 9.99
C ARG A 76 -10.52 3.73 11.42
N TYR A 77 -11.56 3.44 12.18
CA TYR A 77 -11.54 3.52 13.62
C TYR A 77 -11.04 2.20 14.21
N TYR A 78 -10.24 2.27 15.27
CA TYR A 78 -9.75 1.10 15.97
C TYR A 78 -10.30 1.08 17.39
N LYS A 79 -11.06 0.02 17.70
CA LYS A 79 -11.47 -0.28 19.07
C LYS A 79 -10.43 -1.24 19.65
N VAL A 80 -9.67 -0.76 20.63
CA VAL A 80 -8.74 -1.61 21.38
C VAL A 80 -9.33 -1.88 22.76
N THR A 81 -9.28 -3.13 23.17
CA THR A 81 -9.60 -3.54 24.54
C THR A 81 -8.40 -4.25 25.15
N VAL A 82 -8.17 -4.00 26.43
CA VAL A 82 -7.23 -4.77 27.26
C VAL A 82 -8.05 -5.42 28.36
N ASN A 83 -8.09 -6.75 28.39
CA ASN A 83 -8.96 -7.53 29.28
C ASN A 83 -10.42 -7.03 29.23
N ASP A 84 -10.99 -6.95 28.03
CA ASP A 84 -12.35 -6.47 27.76
C ASP A 84 -12.64 -4.99 28.12
N LYS A 85 -11.67 -4.24 28.64
CA LYS A 85 -11.81 -2.80 28.94
C LYS A 85 -11.33 -1.97 27.76
N HIS A 86 -12.16 -1.06 27.27
CA HIS A 86 -11.79 -0.18 26.16
C HIS A 86 -10.67 0.79 26.57
N VAL A 87 -9.67 0.93 25.71
CA VAL A 87 -8.52 1.83 25.91
C VAL A 87 -8.50 2.86 24.80
N ALA A 88 -8.29 4.12 25.18
CA ALA A 88 -8.05 5.19 24.22
C ALA A 88 -6.76 4.92 23.43
N VAL A 89 -6.89 4.89 22.11
CA VAL A 89 -5.75 4.73 21.21
C VAL A 89 -5.65 5.91 20.28
N SER A 90 -4.43 6.15 19.81
CA SER A 90 -4.16 7.03 18.70
C SER A 90 -3.51 6.22 17.59
N TYR A 91 -3.64 6.64 16.35
CA TYR A 91 -3.10 5.89 15.22
C TYR A 91 -2.70 6.78 14.05
N ILE A 92 -1.64 6.36 13.37
CA ILE A 92 -1.17 6.94 12.12
C ILE A 92 -1.48 5.95 11.02
N ALA A 93 -2.31 6.34 10.06
CA ALA A 93 -2.61 5.54 8.88
C ALA A 93 -1.92 6.14 7.65
N THR A 94 -1.07 5.34 7.00
CA THR A 94 -0.37 5.70 5.77
C THR A 94 -0.90 4.85 4.63
N HIS A 95 -1.56 5.49 3.67
CA HIS A 95 -2.00 4.88 2.42
C HIS A 95 -0.94 5.10 1.34
N THR A 96 -0.42 4.03 0.75
CA THR A 96 0.72 4.06 -0.19
C THR A 96 0.29 3.54 -1.55
N ILE A 97 0.22 4.42 -2.54
CA ILE A 97 -0.06 4.07 -3.93
C ILE A 97 1.25 4.06 -4.72
N PRO A 98 1.72 2.92 -5.24
CA PRO A 98 2.90 2.88 -6.09
C PRO A 98 2.55 3.48 -7.47
N ILE A 99 3.04 4.68 -7.77
CA ILE A 99 2.87 5.33 -9.09
C ILE A 99 3.78 4.66 -10.11
N ILE A 100 5.05 4.44 -9.74
CA ILE A 100 6.00 3.63 -10.51
C ILE A 100 6.39 2.46 -9.61
N PRO A 101 5.99 1.22 -9.95
CA PRO A 101 6.27 0.06 -9.12
C PRO A 101 7.74 0.00 -8.69
N PHE A 102 7.96 -0.21 -7.39
CA PHE A 102 9.29 -0.34 -6.76
C PHE A 102 10.20 0.90 -6.80
N LEU A 103 9.76 2.01 -7.39
CA LEU A 103 10.56 3.22 -7.56
C LEU A 103 9.93 4.46 -6.95
N VAL A 104 8.63 4.69 -7.17
CA VAL A 104 7.95 5.90 -6.71
C VAL A 104 6.63 5.54 -6.05
N ASN A 105 6.53 5.88 -4.77
CA ASN A 105 5.34 5.73 -3.94
C ASN A 105 4.73 7.10 -3.68
N PHE A 106 3.41 7.15 -3.71
CA PHE A 106 2.64 8.30 -3.26
C PHE A 106 1.91 7.95 -1.98
N ASN A 107 2.29 8.63 -0.90
CA ASN A 107 1.80 8.40 0.44
C ASN A 107 0.83 9.47 0.85
N SER A 108 -0.19 9.04 1.57
CA SER A 108 -1.18 9.89 2.17
C SER A 108 -1.35 9.49 3.62
N VAL A 109 -1.12 10.44 4.53
CA VAL A 109 -1.10 10.19 5.97
C VAL A 109 -2.36 10.75 6.61
N TYR A 110 -2.94 9.98 7.54
CA TYR A 110 -4.04 10.38 8.39
C TYR A 110 -3.70 10.10 9.85
N LEU A 111 -3.99 11.08 10.71
CA LEU A 111 -3.85 10.97 12.16
C LEU A 111 -5.25 10.81 12.74
N GLY A 112 -5.49 9.71 13.45
CA GLY A 112 -6.76 9.42 14.08
C GLY A 112 -6.61 9.03 15.53
N ASN A 113 -7.73 8.95 16.23
CA ASN A 113 -7.81 8.43 17.58
C ASN A 113 -9.11 7.64 17.77
N SER A 114 -9.21 6.90 18.87
CA SER A 114 -10.41 6.15 19.22
C SER A 114 -11.33 6.90 20.18
N ASN A 115 -11.03 8.17 20.50
CA ASN A 115 -11.89 8.99 21.34
C ASN A 115 -13.04 9.53 20.47
N ILE A 116 -14.19 8.87 20.57
CA ILE A 116 -15.43 9.34 19.96
C ILE A 116 -16.17 10.18 21.00
N ALA A 117 -16.75 11.32 20.58
CA ALA A 117 -17.54 12.14 21.48
C ALA A 117 -18.73 11.34 22.05
N GLY A 118 -18.82 11.26 23.38
CA GLY A 118 -19.84 10.51 24.10
C GLY A 118 -19.49 9.05 24.40
N ASP A 119 -18.23 8.63 24.23
CA ASP A 119 -17.71 7.34 24.66
C ASP A 119 -16.81 7.50 25.90
N ASP A 120 -16.91 6.57 26.86
CA ASP A 120 -16.12 6.59 28.09
C ASP A 120 -14.74 5.99 27.82
N THR A 121 -13.77 6.84 27.48
CA THR A 121 -12.39 6.40 27.36
C THR A 121 -11.66 6.55 28.69
N VAL A 122 -11.33 5.42 29.30
CA VAL A 122 -10.69 5.36 30.61
C VAL A 122 -9.20 5.05 30.44
N ALA A 123 -8.34 5.71 31.21
CA ALA A 123 -6.96 5.29 31.35
C ALA A 123 -6.92 3.87 31.94
N PHE A 124 -6.29 2.92 31.24
CA PHE A 124 -6.20 1.56 31.73
C PHE A 124 -5.16 1.47 32.86
N TYR A 125 -5.64 1.17 34.06
CA TYR A 125 -4.82 0.80 35.20
C TYR A 125 -4.98 -0.70 35.43
N SER A 126 -3.88 -1.45 35.38
CA SER A 126 -3.89 -2.85 35.80
C SER A 126 -4.07 -2.92 37.32
N ASP A 127 -4.91 -3.85 37.77
CA ASP A 127 -5.10 -4.22 39.17
C ASP A 127 -4.13 -5.33 39.63
N GLY A 128 -3.16 -5.68 38.77
CA GLY A 128 -2.22 -6.78 39.03
C GLY A 128 -2.78 -8.16 38.69
N SER A 129 -3.92 -8.24 37.99
CA SER A 129 -4.39 -9.50 37.42
C SER A 129 -3.47 -9.99 36.30
N ASP A 130 -3.07 -11.27 36.35
CA ASP A 130 -2.01 -11.89 35.53
C ASP A 130 -2.28 -11.97 34.02
N LYS A 131 -3.32 -11.31 33.50
CA LYS A 131 -3.70 -11.36 32.10
C LYS A 131 -3.63 -9.96 31.51
N TYR A 132 -2.98 -9.84 30.36
CA TYR A 132 -2.98 -8.64 29.52
C TYR A 132 -3.30 -9.12 28.11
N ILE A 133 -4.60 -9.30 27.85
CA ILE A 133 -5.10 -9.76 26.56
C ILE A 133 -5.56 -8.54 25.79
N ILE A 134 -4.90 -8.29 24.66
CA ILE A 134 -5.26 -7.21 23.74
C ILE A 134 -6.15 -7.78 22.65
N ASP A 135 -7.33 -7.18 22.49
CA ASP A 135 -8.16 -7.37 21.30
C ASP A 135 -8.26 -6.05 20.53
N VAL A 136 -8.13 -6.14 19.21
CA VAL A 136 -8.23 -4.98 18.33
C VAL A 136 -9.23 -5.30 17.24
N ASP A 137 -10.24 -4.46 17.15
CA ASP A 137 -11.21 -4.48 16.06
C ASP A 137 -11.12 -3.18 15.27
N SER A 138 -11.32 -3.27 13.95
CA SER A 138 -11.41 -2.09 13.11
C SER A 138 -12.83 -1.87 12.60
N TYR A 139 -13.21 -0.61 12.47
CA TYR A 139 -14.54 -0.19 12.04
C TYR A 139 -14.47 0.91 10.98
N SER A 140 -15.46 0.92 10.09
CA SER A 140 -15.77 2.04 9.21
C SER A 140 -17.07 2.69 9.69
N CYS A 141 -17.12 4.03 9.73
CA CYS A 141 -18.32 4.76 10.15
C CYS A 141 -19.13 5.26 8.95
N TYR A 142 -20.44 5.36 9.16
CA TYR A 142 -21.38 5.79 8.14
C TYR A 142 -22.39 6.78 8.72
N TYR A 143 -22.69 7.81 7.94
CA TYR A 143 -23.84 8.69 8.15
C TYR A 143 -24.84 8.44 7.01
N GLU A 144 -26.03 7.92 7.32
CA GLU A 144 -27.07 7.64 6.31
C GLU A 144 -26.56 6.83 5.09
N ASN A 145 -25.67 5.86 5.33
CA ASN A 145 -24.97 5.01 4.34
C ASN A 145 -23.79 5.64 3.58
N ILE A 146 -23.49 6.92 3.80
CA ILE A 146 -22.28 7.55 3.27
C ILE A 146 -21.14 7.30 4.24
N LYS A 147 -20.03 6.74 3.75
CA LYS A 147 -18.85 6.49 4.57
C LYS A 147 -18.28 7.83 5.06
N ALA A 148 -18.00 7.92 6.35
CA ALA A 148 -17.56 9.14 7.02
C ALA A 148 -16.50 8.82 8.08
N GLU A 149 -15.81 9.85 8.54
CA GLU A 149 -14.92 9.75 9.69
C GLU A 149 -15.72 9.41 10.95
N CYS A 150 -15.15 8.55 11.81
CA CYS A 150 -15.73 8.20 13.09
C CYS A 150 -15.50 9.33 14.10
N THR A 151 -16.54 10.10 14.39
CA THR A 151 -16.47 11.33 15.21
C THR A 151 -17.44 11.33 16.38
N ASN A 152 -18.60 10.65 16.25
CA ASN A 152 -19.61 10.57 17.31
C ASN A 152 -20.29 9.21 17.36
N ASN A 153 -20.88 8.89 18.51
CA ASN A 153 -21.52 7.60 18.79
C ASN A 153 -22.89 7.39 18.08
N LYS A 154 -23.40 8.40 17.36
CA LYS A 154 -24.66 8.28 16.59
C LYS A 154 -24.44 7.72 15.19
N GLN A 155 -23.18 7.60 14.76
CA GLN A 155 -22.84 7.03 13.46
C GLN A 155 -22.95 5.51 13.48
N THR A 156 -23.40 4.92 12.38
CA THR A 156 -23.42 3.46 12.24
C THR A 156 -22.00 2.97 12.03
N MET A 157 -21.52 2.11 12.93
CA MET A 157 -20.20 1.46 12.82
C MET A 157 -20.36 0.08 12.19
N LYS A 158 -19.57 -0.21 11.15
CA LYS A 158 -19.47 -1.55 10.55
C LYS A 158 -18.06 -2.08 10.75
N LYS A 159 -17.94 -3.29 11.31
CA LYS A 159 -16.66 -3.98 11.50
C LYS A 159 -16.02 -4.30 10.15
N ASN A 160 -14.70 -4.17 10.03
CA ASN A 160 -13.97 -4.58 8.83
C ASN A 160 -13.16 -5.86 9.07
N ASP A 161 -13.47 -6.90 8.31
CA ASP A 161 -12.86 -8.23 8.46
C ASP A 161 -11.56 -8.42 7.65
N ASP A 162 -11.20 -7.45 6.82
CA ASP A 162 -10.00 -7.48 5.96
C ASP A 162 -8.73 -6.92 6.65
N THR A 163 -8.84 -6.51 7.91
CA THR A 163 -7.72 -5.95 8.69
C THR A 163 -6.81 -7.05 9.21
N LYS A 164 -5.51 -6.95 8.92
CA LYS A 164 -4.51 -7.89 9.46
C LYS A 164 -3.59 -7.18 10.44
N TYR A 165 -3.55 -7.65 11.68
CA TYR A 165 -2.58 -7.23 12.69
C TYR A 165 -1.32 -8.07 12.53
N THR A 166 -0.19 -7.41 12.27
CA THR A 166 1.03 -8.09 11.77
C THR A 166 2.18 -8.05 12.74
N LYS A 167 2.32 -6.95 13.49
CA LYS A 167 3.39 -6.75 14.47
C LYS A 167 2.86 -6.09 15.73
N VAL A 168 3.54 -6.35 16.84
CA VAL A 168 3.40 -5.57 18.07
C VAL A 168 4.78 -5.27 18.65
N LYS A 169 4.94 -4.06 19.16
CA LYS A 169 6.09 -3.59 19.91
C LYS A 169 5.64 -3.09 21.26
N ILE A 170 6.33 -3.51 22.31
CA ILE A 170 6.02 -3.18 23.69
C ILE A 170 7.27 -2.58 24.31
N THR A 171 7.14 -1.36 24.80
CA THR A 171 8.25 -0.60 25.39
C THR A 171 7.86 -0.18 26.79
N ARG A 172 8.67 -0.55 27.79
CA ARG A 172 8.57 0.03 29.13
C ARG A 172 9.20 1.41 29.09
N ILE A 173 8.39 2.44 29.35
CA ILE A 173 8.83 3.85 29.29
C ILE A 173 9.30 4.39 30.63
N THR A 174 8.92 3.73 31.74
CA THR A 174 9.50 4.01 33.07
C THR A 174 10.95 3.56 33.12
N ASN A 175 11.80 4.26 33.88
CA ASN A 175 13.23 3.91 34.03
C ASN A 175 13.45 2.52 34.66
N PRO A 176 14.41 1.71 34.16
CA PRO A 176 15.11 1.90 32.88
C PRO A 176 14.16 1.69 31.68
N HIS A 177 14.29 2.57 30.69
CA HIS A 177 13.56 2.47 29.42
C HIS A 177 14.03 1.24 28.63
N GLU A 178 13.11 0.36 28.24
CA GLU A 178 13.45 -0.94 27.65
C GLU A 178 12.39 -1.42 26.66
N VAL A 179 12.80 -1.91 25.49
CA VAL A 179 11.91 -2.65 24.58
C VAL A 179 11.79 -4.07 25.10
N VAL A 180 10.63 -4.42 25.65
CA VAL A 180 10.40 -5.75 26.26
C VAL A 180 9.92 -6.78 25.23
N TYR A 181 9.36 -6.32 24.10
CA TYR A 181 9.00 -7.18 22.98
C TYR A 181 8.95 -6.40 21.67
N GLU A 182 9.45 -7.00 20.59
CA GLU A 182 9.24 -6.53 19.23
C GLU A 182 9.16 -7.74 18.29
N GLY A 183 8.00 -7.96 17.66
CA GLY A 183 7.80 -9.18 16.89
C GLY A 183 6.47 -9.26 16.17
N LYS A 184 6.06 -10.49 15.87
CA LYS A 184 4.73 -10.79 15.29
C LYS A 184 3.65 -10.34 16.27
N TYR A 185 2.48 -9.97 15.74
CA TYR A 185 1.35 -9.65 16.59
C TYR A 185 0.98 -10.84 17.49
N ILE A 186 0.84 -10.55 18.78
CA ILE A 186 0.39 -11.46 19.82
C ILE A 186 -0.71 -10.75 20.62
N ASN A 187 -1.75 -11.49 21.01
CA ASN A 187 -2.85 -10.96 21.80
C ASN A 187 -2.51 -10.97 23.30
N ASN A 188 -1.92 -12.06 23.80
CA ASN A 188 -1.49 -12.17 25.19
C ASN A 188 -0.10 -11.57 25.37
N ILE A 189 -0.04 -10.37 25.94
CA ILE A 189 1.22 -9.68 26.22
C ILE A 189 1.70 -9.84 27.66
N ALA A 190 0.94 -10.54 28.52
CA ALA A 190 1.26 -10.71 29.94
C ALA A 190 2.70 -11.20 30.21
N PRO A 191 3.28 -12.15 29.44
CA PRO A 191 4.65 -12.61 29.67
C PRO A 191 5.72 -11.51 29.58
N TYR A 192 5.41 -10.39 28.92
CA TYR A 192 6.35 -9.27 28.70
C TYR A 192 6.15 -8.13 29.71
N ILE A 193 5.11 -8.19 30.53
CA ILE A 193 4.74 -7.15 31.51
C ILE A 193 5.06 -7.65 32.92
N THR A 194 6.36 -7.80 33.22
CA THR A 194 6.82 -8.40 34.49
C THR A 194 7.16 -7.37 35.56
N LYS A 195 7.48 -6.13 35.17
CA LYS A 195 7.89 -5.06 36.08
C LYS A 195 6.79 -4.00 36.21
N LYS A 196 6.69 -3.39 37.38
CA LYS A 196 5.86 -2.20 37.59
C LYS A 196 6.35 -1.04 36.73
N GLY A 197 5.43 -0.22 36.26
CA GLY A 197 5.69 0.97 35.46
C GLY A 197 4.74 1.13 34.29
N GLN A 198 5.00 2.17 33.50
CA GLN A 198 4.25 2.53 32.32
C GLN A 198 4.81 1.84 31.08
N TYR A 199 3.90 1.41 30.22
CA TYR A 199 4.21 0.72 28.97
C TYR A 199 3.55 1.45 27.80
N HIS A 200 4.27 1.53 26.70
CA HIS A 200 3.82 1.97 25.39
C HIS A 200 3.69 0.75 24.49
N VAL A 201 2.51 0.54 23.91
CA VAL A 201 2.24 -0.54 22.97
C VAL A 201 1.96 0.05 21.60
N GLU A 202 2.65 -0.47 20.59
CA GLU A 202 2.46 -0.12 19.19
C GLU A 202 2.07 -1.37 18.40
N ILE A 203 0.93 -1.33 17.71
CA ILE A 203 0.38 -2.44 16.91
C ILE A 203 0.35 -2.01 15.45
N THR A 204 0.94 -2.82 14.57
CA THR A 204 0.88 -2.60 13.12
C THR A 204 -0.28 -3.35 12.49
N ALA A 205 -1.28 -2.62 11.99
CA ALA A 205 -2.37 -3.13 11.16
C ALA A 205 -2.10 -2.87 9.67
N ARG A 206 -2.59 -3.76 8.79
CA ARG A 206 -2.52 -3.63 7.34
C ARG A 206 -3.84 -4.01 6.69
N TYR A 207 -4.27 -3.25 5.70
CA TYR A 207 -5.44 -3.53 4.88
C TYR A 207 -5.29 -2.81 3.53
N GLY A 208 -5.56 -3.50 2.42
CA GLY A 208 -5.32 -2.96 1.09
C GLY A 208 -3.91 -2.34 0.94
N LEU A 209 -3.86 -1.09 0.51
CA LEU A 209 -2.64 -0.29 0.38
C LEU A 209 -2.34 0.58 1.61
N THR A 210 -2.97 0.30 2.75
CA THR A 210 -2.82 1.09 3.98
C THR A 210 -2.10 0.31 5.07
N LYS A 211 -1.13 0.95 5.72
CA LYS A 211 -0.52 0.53 6.98
C LYS A 211 -1.02 1.47 8.08
N SER A 212 -1.45 0.94 9.21
CA SER A 212 -1.75 1.74 10.40
C SER A 212 -0.85 1.33 11.57
N GLU A 213 -0.31 2.31 12.25
CA GLU A 213 0.42 2.16 13.52
C GLU A 213 -0.50 2.66 14.62
N ILE A 214 -1.00 1.74 15.46
CA ILE A 214 -1.94 2.00 16.54
C ILE A 214 -1.17 1.99 17.85
N TYR A 215 -1.28 3.06 18.63
CA TYR A 215 -0.52 3.22 19.86
C TYR A 215 -1.40 3.58 21.05
N PHE A 216 -1.04 3.02 22.20
CA PHE A 216 -1.67 3.32 23.48
C PHE A 216 -0.70 3.08 24.64
N TYR A 217 -1.07 3.63 25.78
CA TYR A 217 -0.28 3.55 27.01
C TYR A 217 -1.10 2.88 28.10
N PHE A 218 -0.42 2.14 28.97
CA PHE A 218 -1.03 1.62 30.18
C PHE A 218 -0.02 1.52 31.32
N GLU A 219 -0.53 1.44 32.55
CA GLU A 219 0.29 1.32 33.75
C GLU A 219 0.11 -0.06 34.41
N ASN A 220 1.24 -0.72 34.68
CA ASN A 220 1.30 -1.89 35.55
C ASN A 220 1.68 -1.45 36.98
N LYS A 221 0.77 -1.66 37.94
CA LYS A 221 0.89 -1.16 39.31
C LYS A 221 1.51 -2.12 40.30
#